data_AF-A0A520NFC0-F1
#
_entry.id   AF-A0A520NFC0-F1
#
_cell.length_a   1.000
_cell.length_b   1.000
_cell.length_c   1.000
_cell.angle_alpha   90.00
_cell.angle_beta   90.00
_cell.angle_gamma   90.00
#
_symmetry.space_group_name_H-M   'P 1'
#
loop_
_entity.id
_entity.type
_entity.pdbx_description
1 polymer ?
#
loop_
_entity_poly.entity_id
_entity_poly.type
_entity_poly.pdbx_seq_one_letter_code
_entity_poly.pdbx_strand_id
1 'polypeptide(L)'
;MLQFMSINQTPIRLADLLEGIRQPLPDITRPVWRFHDNFNDLLDFWLRRHGAFRSLMTDLSQALEEFGTDGPDIHEEEQLMEMWSLFREQLKQHQDVEDSVYFPVVLTLNPAFELAFERLSEDHDALLDCIAAVEDAEDSAGMMEAMLILNDKLLGHMEAEEDLVMPLVLETPPPLEFVVYDEDGNEVGGEDLLEDEDEDSLGYVTKN
;
A
#
# COMPACT_ATOMS: atom_id res chain seq x y z
N MET A 1 0.89 29.07 7.28
CA MET A 1 1.20 29.65 5.96
C MET A 1 1.13 28.46 5.02
N LEU A 2 0.09 28.36 4.18
CA LEU A 2 -0.16 27.15 3.38
C LEU A 2 1.03 26.94 2.43
N GLN A 3 1.90 26.00 2.78
CA GLN A 3 2.99 25.57 1.91
C GLN A 3 2.36 24.89 0.70
N PHE A 4 2.82 25.26 -0.49
CA PHE A 4 2.33 24.71 -1.74
C PHE A 4 2.51 23.19 -1.71
N MET A 5 1.42 22.41 -1.70
CA MET A 5 1.48 21.00 -2.08
C MET A 5 2.16 20.94 -3.46
N SER A 6 3.32 20.30 -3.52
CA SER A 6 3.95 19.97 -4.80
C SER A 6 3.02 19.03 -5.57
N ILE A 7 3.02 19.08 -6.91
CA ILE A 7 2.17 18.22 -7.76
C ILE A 7 2.36 16.74 -7.37
N ASN A 8 3.57 16.35 -6.95
CA ASN A 8 3.89 14.98 -6.54
C ASN A 8 3.20 14.53 -5.23
N GLN A 9 2.73 15.44 -4.39
CA GLN A 9 2.08 15.10 -3.10
C GLN A 9 0.55 15.02 -3.21
N THR A 10 -0.02 15.27 -4.38
CA THR A 10 -1.48 15.17 -4.57
C THR A 10 -1.88 13.68 -4.59
N PRO A 11 -2.90 13.27 -3.80
CA PRO A 11 -3.43 11.92 -3.86
C PRO A 11 -3.91 11.58 -5.27
N ILE A 12 -3.38 10.52 -5.85
CA ILE A 12 -3.81 10.03 -7.16
C ILE A 12 -5.22 9.45 -7.05
N ARG A 13 -6.01 9.54 -8.12
CA ARG A 13 -7.34 8.95 -8.22
C ARG A 13 -7.40 8.00 -9.39
N LEU A 14 -8.37 7.08 -9.38
CA LEU A 14 -8.63 6.18 -10.51
C LEU A 14 -8.78 6.95 -11.84
N ALA A 15 -9.42 8.12 -11.84
CA ALA A 15 -9.59 8.93 -13.04
C ALA A 15 -8.26 9.42 -13.63
N ASP A 16 -7.28 9.71 -12.76
CA ASP A 16 -5.94 10.13 -13.16
C ASP A 16 -5.16 8.95 -13.75
N LEU A 17 -5.27 7.76 -13.13
CA LEU A 17 -4.71 6.51 -13.65
C LEU A 17 -5.24 6.16 -15.04
N LEU A 18 -6.53 6.40 -15.28
CA LEU A 18 -7.18 6.08 -16.56
C LEU A 18 -7.04 7.18 -17.63
N GLU A 19 -6.42 8.32 -17.33
CA GLU A 19 -6.30 9.41 -18.28
C GLU A 19 -5.54 8.97 -19.55
N GLY A 20 -6.16 9.08 -20.71
CA GLY A 20 -5.56 8.69 -22.00
C GLY A 20 -5.69 7.21 -22.35
N ILE A 21 -6.23 6.38 -21.45
CA ILE A 21 -6.52 4.96 -21.71
C ILE A 21 -7.92 4.85 -22.34
N ARG A 22 -8.02 4.12 -23.46
CA ARG A 22 -9.28 3.95 -24.20
C ARG A 22 -10.03 2.67 -23.83
N GLN A 23 -9.31 1.69 -23.28
CA GLN A 23 -9.90 0.43 -22.84
C GLN A 23 -10.71 0.71 -21.56
N PRO A 24 -12.02 0.40 -21.54
CA PRO A 24 -12.79 0.51 -20.31
C PRO A 24 -12.35 -0.55 -19.30
N LEU A 25 -12.43 -0.21 -18.01
CA LEU A 25 -12.29 -1.21 -16.94
C LEU A 25 -13.48 -2.18 -16.95
N PRO A 26 -13.26 -3.43 -16.50
CA PRO A 26 -14.35 -4.36 -16.19
C PRO A 26 -15.33 -3.76 -15.17
N ASP A 27 -16.62 -4.04 -15.34
CA ASP A 27 -17.69 -3.55 -14.45
C ASP A 27 -17.80 -4.44 -13.20
N ILE A 28 -16.70 -4.51 -12.42
CA ILE A 28 -16.55 -5.34 -11.23
C ILE A 28 -16.21 -4.42 -10.05
N THR A 29 -17.23 -4.01 -9.28
CA THR A 29 -17.09 -2.99 -8.22
C THR A 29 -16.84 -3.58 -6.83
N ARG A 30 -16.25 -2.79 -5.91
CA ARG A 30 -15.90 -3.18 -4.53
C ARG A 30 -16.92 -4.09 -3.81
N PRO A 31 -18.24 -3.79 -3.80
CA PRO A 31 -19.22 -4.59 -3.06
C PRO A 31 -19.33 -6.05 -3.52
N VAL A 32 -18.90 -6.37 -4.75
CA VAL A 32 -19.00 -7.71 -5.32
C VAL A 32 -17.69 -8.49 -5.31
N TRP A 33 -16.55 -7.87 -5.02
CA TRP A 33 -15.23 -8.51 -5.12
C TRP A 33 -15.14 -9.82 -4.35
N ARG A 34 -15.49 -9.82 -3.06
CA ARG A 34 -15.44 -11.01 -2.20
C ARG A 34 -16.43 -12.11 -2.58
N PHE A 35 -17.38 -11.82 -3.47
CA PHE A 35 -18.36 -12.77 -3.98
C PHE A 35 -18.06 -13.21 -5.43
N HIS A 36 -16.99 -12.69 -6.02
CA HIS A 36 -16.60 -13.02 -7.39
C HIS A 36 -15.93 -14.40 -7.42
N ASP A 37 -16.22 -15.21 -8.44
CA ASP A 37 -15.72 -16.60 -8.54
C ASP A 37 -14.19 -16.70 -8.56
N ASN A 38 -13.52 -15.63 -8.99
CA ASN A 38 -12.06 -15.52 -9.05
C ASN A 38 -11.42 -14.85 -7.82
N PHE A 39 -12.20 -14.53 -6.79
CA PHE A 39 -11.64 -14.04 -5.54
C PHE A 39 -10.97 -15.18 -4.77
N ASN A 40 -9.70 -15.02 -4.44
CA ASN A 40 -8.86 -16.05 -3.81
C ASN A 40 -8.02 -15.46 -2.66
N ASP A 41 -7.27 -16.32 -1.98
CA ASP A 41 -6.50 -15.93 -0.79
C ASP A 41 -5.38 -14.92 -1.10
N LEU A 42 -4.80 -14.96 -2.31
CA LEU A 42 -3.82 -13.96 -2.76
C LEU A 42 -4.45 -12.55 -2.78
N LEU A 43 -5.66 -12.43 -3.32
CA LEU A 43 -6.36 -11.13 -3.38
C LEU A 43 -6.79 -10.67 -1.98
N ASP A 44 -7.25 -11.59 -1.11
CA ASP A 44 -7.60 -11.23 0.27
C ASP A 44 -6.37 -10.80 1.07
N PHE A 45 -5.22 -11.47 0.88
CA PHE A 45 -3.94 -11.10 1.51
C PHE A 45 -3.56 -9.66 1.19
N TRP A 46 -3.51 -9.27 -0.09
CA TRP A 46 -3.13 -7.91 -0.48
C TRP A 46 -4.14 -6.86 0.00
N LEU A 47 -5.45 -7.15 -0.04
CA LEU A 47 -6.45 -6.25 0.53
C LEU A 47 -6.32 -6.10 2.05
N ARG A 48 -5.98 -7.17 2.78
CA ARG A 48 -5.69 -7.09 4.22
C ARG A 48 -4.44 -6.28 4.49
N ARG A 49 -3.41 -6.42 3.66
CA ARG A 49 -2.17 -5.64 3.75
C ARG A 49 -2.44 -4.14 3.62
N HIS A 50 -3.27 -3.72 2.67
CA HIS A 50 -3.75 -2.33 2.60
C HIS A 50 -4.55 -1.93 3.85
N GLY A 51 -5.36 -2.84 4.39
CA GLY A 51 -6.06 -2.63 5.66
C GLY A 51 -5.13 -2.39 6.85
N ALA A 52 -4.02 -3.14 6.93
CA ALA A 52 -2.99 -2.97 7.95
C ALA A 52 -2.30 -1.61 7.83
N PHE A 53 -1.93 -1.16 6.62
CA PHE A 53 -1.37 0.18 6.41
C PHE A 53 -2.32 1.30 6.83
N ARG A 54 -3.61 1.19 6.51
CA ARG A 54 -4.63 2.16 6.97
C ARG A 54 -4.72 2.21 8.49
N SER A 55 -4.61 1.06 9.16
CA SER A 55 -4.67 0.96 10.62
C SER A 55 -3.41 1.55 11.26
N LEU A 56 -2.21 1.14 10.81
CA LEU A 56 -0.94 1.67 11.28
C LEU A 56 -0.82 3.18 11.10
N MET A 57 -1.32 3.74 9.99
CA MET A 57 -1.34 5.20 9.79
C MET A 57 -2.30 5.93 10.70
N THR A 58 -3.43 5.32 11.01
CA THR A 58 -4.37 5.85 12.00
C THR A 58 -3.71 5.90 13.38
N ASP A 59 -3.05 4.80 13.79
CA ASP A 59 -2.40 4.69 15.10
C ASP A 59 -1.22 5.67 15.22
N LEU A 60 -0.38 5.79 14.17
CA LEU A 60 0.72 6.76 14.12
C LEU A 60 0.21 8.21 14.20
N SER A 61 -0.86 8.53 13.48
CA SER A 61 -1.46 9.87 13.53
C SER A 61 -2.03 10.17 14.91
N GLN A 62 -2.71 9.19 15.53
CA GLN A 62 -3.27 9.33 16.87
C GLN A 62 -2.18 9.54 17.92
N ALA A 63 -1.09 8.75 17.89
CA ALA A 63 0.03 8.92 18.82
C ALA A 63 0.61 10.34 18.74
N LEU A 64 0.79 10.86 17.53
CA LEU A 64 1.28 12.22 17.31
C LEU A 64 0.34 13.31 17.86
N GLU A 65 -0.98 13.11 17.76
CA GLU A 65 -1.96 14.04 18.31
C GLU A 65 -1.96 14.03 19.86
N GLU A 66 -1.73 12.88 20.47
CA GLU A 66 -1.77 12.68 21.92
C GLU A 66 -0.59 13.36 22.66
N PHE A 67 0.56 13.52 22.00
CA PHE A 67 1.75 14.17 22.60
C PHE A 67 1.54 15.64 22.99
N GLY A 68 0.54 16.32 22.41
CA GLY A 68 0.17 17.67 22.81
C GLY A 68 1.32 18.69 22.77
N THR A 69 1.30 19.69 23.65
CA THR A 69 2.34 20.75 23.68
C THR A 69 3.62 20.36 24.41
N ASP A 70 3.55 19.34 25.27
CA ASP A 70 4.67 18.92 26.10
C ASP A 70 5.58 17.91 25.37
N GLY A 71 5.10 17.34 24.25
CA GLY A 71 5.81 16.34 23.46
C GLY A 71 5.74 14.95 24.08
N PRO A 72 6.22 13.92 23.36
CA PRO A 72 6.27 12.56 23.89
C PRO A 72 7.26 12.47 25.05
N ASP A 73 7.00 11.58 26.00
CA ASP A 73 8.05 11.08 26.89
C ASP A 73 8.99 10.10 26.14
N ILE A 74 10.07 9.67 26.80
CA ILE A 74 11.08 8.81 26.16
C ILE A 74 10.52 7.46 25.68
N HIS A 75 9.54 6.91 26.39
CA HIS A 75 8.93 5.64 26.03
C HIS A 75 7.96 5.79 24.86
N GLU A 76 7.17 6.88 24.88
CA GLU A 76 6.28 7.26 23.78
C GLU A 76 7.06 7.54 22.48
N GLU A 77 8.22 8.20 22.59
CA GLU A 77 9.13 8.44 21.46
C GLU A 77 9.69 7.13 20.91
N GLU A 78 10.17 6.22 21.77
CA GLU A 78 10.66 4.89 21.38
C GLU A 78 9.58 4.09 20.65
N GLN A 79 8.35 4.03 21.20
CA GLN A 79 7.23 3.31 20.59
C GLN A 79 6.84 3.90 19.22
N LEU A 80 6.81 5.23 19.09
CA LEU A 80 6.54 5.89 17.82
C LEU A 80 7.60 5.52 16.76
N MET A 81 8.88 5.53 17.14
CA MET A 81 9.98 5.18 16.24
C MET A 81 9.91 3.72 15.79
N GLU A 82 9.53 2.79 16.69
CA GLU A 82 9.32 1.38 16.36
C GLU A 82 8.18 1.21 15.36
N MET A 83 7.00 1.81 15.62
CA MET A 83 5.85 1.77 14.71
C MET A 83 6.18 2.39 13.35
N TRP A 84 6.90 3.51 13.32
CA TRP A 84 7.33 4.17 12.10
C TRP A 84 8.32 3.32 11.29
N SER A 85 9.28 2.67 11.96
CA SER A 85 10.23 1.77 11.31
C SER A 85 9.53 0.58 10.68
N LEU A 86 8.63 -0.06 11.43
CA LEU A 86 7.83 -1.18 10.94
C LEU A 86 7.00 -0.75 9.71
N PHE A 87 6.23 0.34 9.82
CA PHE A 87 5.41 0.84 8.74
C PHE A 87 6.21 1.05 7.44
N ARG A 88 7.37 1.73 7.51
CA ARG A 88 8.19 2.00 6.31
C ARG A 88 8.77 0.74 5.69
N GLU A 89 9.28 -0.19 6.50
CA GLU A 89 9.85 -1.44 6.01
C GLU A 89 8.78 -2.27 5.30
N GLN A 90 7.62 -2.41 5.93
CA GLN A 90 6.50 -3.20 5.44
C GLN A 90 5.88 -2.58 4.17
N LEU A 91 5.78 -1.24 4.09
CA LEU A 91 5.32 -0.52 2.90
C LEU A 91 6.30 -0.68 1.75
N LYS A 92 7.61 -0.50 2.01
CA LYS A 92 8.64 -0.68 0.99
C LYS A 92 8.62 -2.08 0.39
N GLN A 93 8.54 -3.11 1.22
CA GLN A 93 8.53 -4.50 0.75
C GLN A 93 7.28 -4.80 -0.09
N HIS A 94 6.13 -4.25 0.30
CA HIS A 94 4.88 -4.37 -0.46
C HIS A 94 5.02 -3.77 -1.87
N GLN A 95 5.48 -2.53 -1.97
CA GLN A 95 5.71 -1.85 -3.25
C GLN A 95 6.77 -2.56 -4.11
N ASP A 96 7.85 -3.04 -3.49
CA ASP A 96 8.90 -3.81 -4.19
C ASP A 96 8.32 -5.08 -4.85
N VAL A 97 7.41 -5.80 -4.17
CA VAL A 97 6.75 -7.00 -4.74
C VAL A 97 5.78 -6.62 -5.86
N GLU A 98 5.05 -5.53 -5.70
CA GLU A 98 4.15 -5.02 -6.73
C GLU A 98 4.89 -4.68 -8.02
N ASP A 99 5.90 -3.83 -7.92
CA ASP A 99 6.66 -3.34 -9.08
C ASP A 99 7.48 -4.45 -9.76
N SER A 100 8.05 -5.38 -8.98
CA SER A 100 8.95 -6.40 -9.53
C SER A 100 8.26 -7.69 -9.96
N VAL A 101 7.09 -8.00 -9.41
CA VAL A 101 6.38 -9.28 -9.66
C VAL A 101 4.94 -9.05 -10.08
N TYR A 102 4.13 -8.42 -9.24
CA TYR A 102 2.67 -8.44 -9.40
C TYR A 102 2.22 -7.63 -10.62
N PHE A 103 2.58 -6.34 -10.70
CA PHE A 103 2.22 -5.45 -11.79
C PHE A 103 2.71 -5.96 -13.15
N PRO A 104 3.98 -6.42 -13.32
CA PRO A 104 4.41 -7.03 -14.58
C PRO A 104 3.54 -8.20 -15.04
N VAL A 105 3.11 -9.08 -14.12
CA VAL A 105 2.26 -10.22 -14.47
C VAL A 105 0.86 -9.78 -14.88
N VAL A 106 0.24 -8.87 -14.13
CA VAL A 106 -1.09 -8.33 -14.49
C VAL A 106 -1.04 -7.61 -15.85
N LEU A 107 0.04 -6.87 -16.13
CA LEU A 107 0.26 -6.19 -17.41
C LEU A 107 0.42 -7.15 -18.59
N THR A 108 1.00 -8.34 -18.40
CA THR A 108 1.07 -9.33 -19.48
C THR A 108 -0.32 -9.76 -19.97
N LEU A 109 -1.33 -9.71 -19.09
CA LEU A 109 -2.71 -10.06 -19.37
C LEU A 109 -3.54 -8.84 -19.80
N ASN A 110 -3.15 -7.65 -19.34
CA ASN A 110 -3.89 -6.40 -19.50
C ASN A 110 -3.05 -5.27 -20.13
N PRO A 111 -2.42 -5.46 -21.31
CA PRO A 111 -1.43 -4.52 -21.86
C PRO A 111 -2.01 -3.14 -22.21
N ALA A 112 -3.33 -3.01 -22.35
CA ALA A 112 -3.97 -1.71 -22.60
C ALA A 112 -3.86 -0.74 -21.41
N PHE A 113 -3.50 -1.24 -20.23
CA PHE A 113 -3.38 -0.47 -18.99
C PHE A 113 -1.93 -0.17 -18.58
N GLU A 114 -0.94 -0.41 -19.44
CA GLU A 114 0.49 -0.11 -19.20
C GLU A 114 0.71 1.28 -18.59
N LEU A 115 0.12 2.31 -19.19
CA LEU A 115 0.22 3.69 -18.71
C LEU A 115 -0.34 3.91 -17.29
N ALA A 116 -1.36 3.15 -16.87
CA ALA A 116 -1.91 3.26 -15.53
C ALA A 116 -0.97 2.64 -14.49
N PHE A 117 -0.35 1.50 -14.81
CA PHE A 117 0.63 0.87 -13.93
C PHE A 117 1.94 1.67 -13.85
N GLU A 118 2.40 2.27 -14.96
CA GLU A 118 3.53 3.22 -14.93
C GLU A 118 3.26 4.36 -13.95
N ARG A 119 2.04 4.90 -13.95
CA ARG A 119 1.62 5.96 -13.00
C ARG A 119 1.56 5.48 -11.55
N LEU A 120 1.14 4.24 -11.30
CA LEU A 120 1.18 3.66 -9.95
C LEU A 120 2.62 3.55 -9.44
N SER A 121 3.53 3.00 -10.25
CA SER A 121 4.95 2.90 -9.88
C SER A 121 5.60 4.28 -9.71
N GLU A 122 5.27 5.27 -10.55
CA GLU A 122 5.70 6.67 -10.35
C GLU A 122 5.15 7.26 -9.04
N ASP A 123 3.96 6.84 -8.61
CA ASP A 123 3.35 7.26 -7.35
C ASP A 123 4.03 6.62 -6.12
N HIS A 124 4.63 5.43 -6.27
CA HIS A 124 5.51 4.86 -5.24
C HIS A 124 6.73 5.74 -4.97
N ASP A 125 7.39 6.24 -6.03
CA ASP A 125 8.50 7.17 -5.88
C ASP A 125 8.05 8.47 -5.18
N ALA A 126 6.85 8.97 -5.51
CA ALA A 126 6.28 10.15 -4.86
C ALA A 126 5.90 9.91 -3.38
N LEU A 127 5.53 8.68 -3.01
CA LEU A 127 5.33 8.28 -1.62
C LEU A 127 6.65 8.27 -0.84
N LEU A 128 7.75 7.83 -1.46
CA LEU A 128 9.08 7.91 -0.85
C LEU A 128 9.48 9.36 -0.54
N ASP A 129 9.18 10.31 -1.43
CA ASP A 129 9.38 11.74 -1.16
C ASP A 129 8.54 12.23 0.05
N CYS A 130 7.32 11.72 0.22
CA CYS A 130 6.47 12.06 1.37
C CYS A 130 7.01 11.47 2.68
N ILE A 131 7.52 10.24 2.65
CA ILE A 131 8.17 9.59 3.80
C ILE A 131 9.43 10.38 4.19
N ALA A 132 10.26 10.76 3.23
CA ALA A 132 11.44 11.58 3.50
C ALA A 132 11.06 12.93 4.13
N ALA A 133 9.96 13.55 3.70
CA ALA A 133 9.48 14.80 4.30
C ALA A 133 9.06 14.65 5.78
N VAL A 134 8.57 13.49 6.19
CA VAL A 134 8.29 13.19 7.61
C VAL A 134 9.61 13.08 8.39
N GLU A 135 10.60 12.37 7.85
CA GLU A 135 11.90 12.15 8.50
C GLU A 135 12.75 13.43 8.60
N ASP A 136 12.63 14.31 7.61
CA ASP A 136 13.37 15.58 7.54
C ASP A 136 12.70 16.74 8.28
N ALA A 137 11.54 16.50 8.92
CA ALA A 137 10.80 17.55 9.62
C ALA A 137 11.62 18.17 10.77
N GLU A 138 11.72 19.51 10.79
CA GLU A 138 12.54 20.23 11.78
C GLU A 138 11.90 20.31 13.18
N ASP A 139 10.58 20.19 13.27
CA ASP A 139 9.82 20.24 14.52
C ASP A 139 8.54 19.39 14.44
N SER A 140 7.88 19.21 15.59
CA SER A 140 6.67 18.39 15.72
C SER A 140 5.50 18.88 14.86
N ALA A 141 5.42 20.20 14.59
CA ALA A 141 4.35 20.75 13.76
C ALA A 141 4.59 20.41 12.28
N GLY A 142 5.84 20.51 11.81
CA GLY A 142 6.24 20.08 10.47
C GLY A 142 6.07 18.57 10.28
N MET A 143 6.41 17.76 11.29
CA MET A 143 6.24 16.31 11.23
C MET A 143 4.75 15.93 11.11
N MET A 144 3.89 16.59 11.90
CA MET A 144 2.44 16.40 11.82
C MET A 144 1.88 16.78 10.44
N GLU A 145 2.31 17.93 9.89
CA GLU A 145 1.89 18.35 8.54
C GLU A 145 2.33 17.35 7.47
N ALA A 146 3.58 16.88 7.53
CA ALA A 146 4.10 15.87 6.60
C ALA A 146 3.38 14.53 6.73
N MET A 147 3.05 14.09 7.95
CA MET A 147 2.30 12.85 8.21
C MET A 147 0.87 12.91 7.64
N LEU A 148 0.18 14.05 7.78
CA LEU A 148 -1.14 14.24 7.17
C LEU A 148 -1.07 14.16 5.64
N ILE A 149 -0.04 14.77 5.04
CA ILE A 149 0.19 14.69 3.59
C ILE A 149 0.47 13.25 3.15
N LEU A 150 1.34 12.53 3.87
CA LEU A 150 1.65 11.13 3.61
C LEU A 150 0.39 10.25 3.72
N ASN A 151 -0.41 10.44 4.76
CA ASN A 151 -1.64 9.68 4.97
C ASN A 151 -2.64 9.90 3.82
N ASP A 152 -2.88 11.15 3.43
CA ASP A 152 -3.78 11.47 2.31
C ASP A 152 -3.25 10.89 1.00
N LYS A 153 -1.93 10.99 0.76
CA LYS A 153 -1.27 10.46 -0.43
C LYS A 153 -1.40 8.93 -0.51
N LEU A 154 -1.04 8.23 0.56
CA LEU A 154 -1.08 6.77 0.64
C LEU A 154 -2.50 6.24 0.53
N LEU A 155 -3.48 6.90 1.16
CA LEU A 155 -4.88 6.50 1.05
C LEU A 155 -5.37 6.61 -0.40
N GLY A 156 -5.07 7.73 -1.08
CA GLY A 156 -5.42 7.91 -2.49
C GLY A 156 -4.75 6.87 -3.39
N HIS A 157 -3.47 6.58 -3.14
CA HIS A 157 -2.73 5.53 -3.83
C HIS A 157 -3.45 4.17 -3.71
N MET A 158 -3.65 3.69 -2.48
CA MET A 158 -4.28 2.39 -2.22
C MET A 158 -5.71 2.32 -2.78
N GLU A 159 -6.50 3.39 -2.69
CA GLU A 159 -7.86 3.42 -3.24
C GLU A 159 -7.86 3.32 -4.76
N ALA A 160 -7.00 4.10 -5.43
CA ALA A 160 -6.90 4.13 -6.88
C ALA A 160 -6.34 2.81 -7.43
N GLU A 161 -5.34 2.23 -6.75
CA GLU A 161 -4.78 0.93 -7.08
C GLU A 161 -5.82 -0.18 -6.92
N GLU A 162 -6.49 -0.28 -5.76
CA GLU A 162 -7.54 -1.26 -5.53
C GLU A 162 -8.62 -1.19 -6.63
N ASP A 163 -9.08 0.02 -6.97
CA ASP A 163 -10.12 0.22 -7.97
C ASP A 163 -9.65 0.00 -9.42
N LEU A 164 -8.34 0.03 -9.67
CA LEU A 164 -7.75 -0.30 -10.97
C LEU A 164 -7.49 -1.81 -11.09
N VAL A 165 -6.76 -2.36 -10.12
CA VAL A 165 -6.18 -3.71 -10.17
C VAL A 165 -7.23 -4.77 -9.91
N MET A 166 -8.10 -4.59 -8.90
CA MET A 166 -9.08 -5.62 -8.54
C MET A 166 -10.03 -5.99 -9.67
N PRO A 167 -10.63 -5.04 -10.43
CA PRO A 167 -11.43 -5.40 -11.59
C PRO A 167 -10.65 -6.18 -12.65
N LEU A 168 -9.37 -5.84 -12.88
CA LEU A 168 -8.53 -6.51 -13.89
C LEU A 168 -8.19 -7.94 -13.50
N VAL A 169 -7.79 -8.18 -12.25
CA VAL A 169 -7.41 -9.52 -11.76
C VAL A 169 -8.63 -10.39 -11.48
N LEU A 170 -9.79 -9.81 -11.17
CA LEU A 170 -11.03 -10.58 -11.07
C LEU A 170 -11.55 -10.99 -12.45
N GLU A 171 -11.47 -10.12 -13.47
CA GLU A 171 -11.85 -10.46 -14.84
C GLU A 171 -10.87 -11.47 -15.46
N THR A 172 -9.56 -11.24 -15.29
CA THR A 172 -8.50 -12.09 -15.85
C THR A 172 -7.47 -12.43 -14.76
N PRO A 173 -7.68 -13.51 -13.99
CA PRO A 173 -6.83 -13.87 -12.87
C PRO A 173 -5.38 -14.11 -13.29
N PRO A 174 -4.40 -13.48 -12.62
CA PRO A 174 -3.01 -13.77 -12.87
C PRO A 174 -2.68 -15.21 -12.45
N PRO A 175 -1.80 -15.92 -13.18
CA PRO A 175 -1.34 -17.25 -12.79
C PRO A 175 -0.29 -17.14 -11.67
N LEU A 176 -0.63 -16.44 -10.59
CA LEU A 176 0.18 -16.26 -9.40
C LEU A 176 -0.43 -17.04 -8.25
N GLU A 177 0.43 -17.67 -7.46
CA GLU A 177 0.05 -18.32 -6.22
C GLU A 177 0.70 -17.57 -5.06
N PHE A 178 -0.06 -17.38 -3.99
CA PHE A 178 0.47 -16.84 -2.75
C PHE A 178 1.22 -17.97 -2.05
N VAL A 179 2.54 -17.82 -1.96
CA VAL A 179 3.40 -18.81 -1.32
C VAL A 179 4.05 -18.14 -0.12
N VAL A 180 3.88 -18.73 1.05
CA VAL A 180 4.52 -18.21 2.26
C VAL A 180 5.76 -19.04 2.49
N TYR A 181 6.84 -18.40 2.91
CA TYR A 181 8.03 -19.10 3.34
C TYR A 181 8.24 -18.87 4.83
N ASP A 182 8.55 -19.93 5.56
CA ASP A 182 8.99 -19.80 6.95
C ASP A 182 10.42 -19.19 7.04
N GLU A 183 10.89 -18.93 8.26
CA GLU A 183 12.24 -18.38 8.52
C GLU A 183 13.38 -19.25 7.95
N ASP A 184 13.11 -20.54 7.71
CA ASP A 184 14.05 -21.52 7.15
C ASP A 184 13.94 -21.62 5.61
N GLY A 185 13.03 -20.85 4.98
CA GLY A 185 12.81 -20.82 3.55
C GLY A 185 12.00 -22.00 3.01
N ASN A 186 11.23 -22.69 3.85
CA ASN A 186 10.29 -23.73 3.42
C ASN A 186 8.93 -23.11 3.09
N GLU A 187 8.32 -23.58 2.01
CA GLU A 187 6.95 -23.24 1.68
C GLU A 187 5.99 -23.72 2.76
N VAL A 188 5.26 -22.78 3.36
CA VAL A 188 4.12 -23.02 4.25
C VAL A 188 2.84 -22.61 3.53
N GLY A 189 1.79 -23.41 3.67
CA GLY A 189 0.52 -23.15 2.99
C GLY A 189 -0.12 -21.88 3.55
N GLY A 190 -0.70 -21.05 2.67
CA GLY A 190 -1.35 -19.79 3.07
C GLY A 190 -2.48 -19.93 4.09
N GLU A 191 -3.01 -21.14 4.32
CA GLU A 191 -4.00 -21.44 5.36
C GLU A 191 -3.42 -21.30 6.78
N ASP A 192 -2.12 -21.54 7.00
CA ASP A 192 -1.49 -21.50 8.33
C ASP A 192 -1.14 -20.06 8.80
N LEU A 193 -1.04 -19.08 7.88
CA LEU A 193 -0.78 -17.67 8.22
C LEU A 193 -2.02 -16.92 8.74
N LEU A 194 -3.23 -17.42 8.50
CA LEU A 194 -4.45 -16.72 8.90
C LEU A 194 -4.76 -16.88 10.39
N GLU A 195 -3.98 -17.68 11.12
CA GLU A 195 -4.16 -17.95 12.56
C GLU A 195 -3.10 -17.28 13.46
N ASP A 196 -1.92 -16.92 12.94
CA ASP A 196 -0.87 -16.26 13.71
C ASP A 196 -0.90 -14.74 13.47
N GLU A 197 -1.23 -13.97 14.52
CA GLU A 197 -1.29 -12.51 14.55
C GLU A 197 0.11 -11.84 14.46
N ASP A 198 1.18 -12.62 14.38
CA ASP A 198 2.55 -12.13 14.27
C ASP A 198 2.87 -11.83 12.78
N GLU A 199 2.59 -10.59 12.37
CA GLU A 199 2.80 -10.02 11.01
C GLU A 199 4.26 -10.01 10.50
N ASP A 200 5.20 -10.65 11.20
CA ASP A 200 6.65 -10.52 10.97
C ASP A 200 7.22 -11.48 9.91
N SER A 201 6.48 -12.51 9.45
CA SER A 201 6.95 -13.40 8.37
C SER A 201 6.30 -13.05 7.02
N LEU A 202 7.07 -12.40 6.16
CA LEU A 202 6.62 -11.98 4.82
C LEU A 202 6.38 -13.19 3.91
N GLY A 203 5.14 -13.37 3.47
CA GLY A 203 4.82 -14.25 2.36
C GLY A 203 5.39 -13.70 1.05
N TYR A 204 6.04 -14.54 0.25
CA TYR A 204 6.62 -14.13 -1.03
C TYR A 204 5.67 -14.52 -2.18
N VAL A 205 5.23 -13.55 -2.97
CA VAL A 205 4.54 -13.87 -4.23
C VAL A 205 5.57 -14.35 -5.25
N THR A 206 5.43 -15.61 -5.67
CA THR A 206 6.30 -16.17 -6.71
C THR A 206 5.52 -16.42 -7.99
N LYS A 207 6.24 -16.36 -9.11
CA LYS A 207 5.72 -16.80 -10.39
C LYS A 207 5.90 -18.31 -10.46
N ASN A 208 4.81 -19.06 -10.62
CA ASN A 208 4.86 -20.47 -11.02
C ASN A 208 5.62 -20.67 -12.34
#